data_AF-A0AAV6ZKV5-F1
#
_entry.id   AF-A0AAV6ZKV5-F1
#
_cell.length_a   1.000
_cell.length_b   1.000
_cell.length_c   1.000
_cell.angle_alpha   90.00
_cell.angle_beta   90.00
_cell.angle_gamma   90.00
#
_symmetry.space_group_name_H-M   'P 1'
#
loop_
_entity.id
_entity.type
_entity.pdbx_description
1 polymer ?
#
loop_
_entity_poly.entity_id
_entity_poly.type
_entity_poly.pdbx_seq_one_letter_code
_entity_poly.pdbx_strand_id
1 'polypeptide(L)'
;MAVACACLLQSELVNYERVKEYCLKVLEKQNSNFKATYRAGIAFYHLGDYGNALLYLKEARSREPTDTNVLRYIQLTEMKVQRSCQRERKGFKEVIG
;
A
#
# COMPACT_ATOMS: atom_id res chain seq x y z
N MET A 1 21.98 -20.68 10.82
CA MET A 1 21.05 -20.39 11.92
C MET A 1 20.20 -19.19 11.55
N ALA A 2 18.96 -19.42 11.12
CA ALA A 2 18.02 -18.39 10.68
C ALA A 2 17.10 -18.01 11.84
N VAL A 3 17.49 -17.03 12.64
CA VAL A 3 16.64 -16.44 13.69
C VAL A 3 16.84 -14.93 13.74
N ALA A 4 16.18 -14.19 12.86
CA ALA A 4 16.17 -12.72 12.93
C ALA A 4 14.86 -12.08 12.43
N CYS A 5 13.70 -12.70 12.67
CA CYS A 5 12.41 -12.10 12.26
C CYS A 5 11.36 -12.00 13.37
N ALA A 6 11.63 -12.37 14.62
CA ALA A 6 10.58 -12.47 15.64
C ALA A 6 10.55 -11.34 16.70
N CYS A 7 11.57 -10.48 16.87
CA CYS A 7 11.66 -9.60 18.05
C CYS A 7 11.96 -8.11 17.79
N LEU A 8 11.45 -7.51 16.71
CA LEU A 8 11.27 -6.03 16.66
C LEU A 8 9.84 -5.64 17.05
N LEU A 9 9.26 -6.35 18.01
CA LEU A 9 7.86 -6.18 18.45
C LEU A 9 7.70 -5.15 19.59
N GLN A 10 8.76 -4.43 19.99
CA GLN A 10 8.68 -3.50 21.12
C GLN A 10 9.56 -2.26 20.89
N SER A 11 9.12 -1.33 20.06
CA SER A 11 9.45 0.09 20.23
C SER A 11 8.49 0.93 19.41
N GLU A 12 7.96 1.95 20.04
CA GLU A 12 6.89 2.83 19.58
C GLU A 12 7.16 3.47 18.22
N LEU A 13 6.06 3.77 17.50
CA LEU A 13 5.99 4.26 16.12
C LEU A 13 6.27 3.16 15.09
N VAL A 14 5.21 2.53 14.59
CA VAL A 14 5.27 1.71 13.37
C VAL A 14 5.84 2.59 12.26
N ASN A 15 7.13 2.46 12.00
CA ASN A 15 7.79 3.20 10.94
C ASN A 15 7.39 2.57 9.60
N TYR A 16 6.34 3.12 9.00
CA TYR A 16 5.80 2.65 7.73
C TYR A 16 6.83 2.76 6.59
N GLU A 17 7.84 3.63 6.69
CA GLU A 17 8.93 3.68 5.69
C GLU A 17 9.79 2.42 5.74
N ARG A 18 10.13 1.97 6.95
CA ARG A 18 10.87 0.71 7.13
C ARG A 18 10.03 -0.50 6.73
N VAL A 19 8.72 -0.48 7.01
CA VAL A 19 7.79 -1.52 6.55
C VAL A 19 7.75 -1.56 5.03
N LYS A 20 7.64 -0.39 4.37
CA LYS A 20 7.70 -0.26 2.91
C LYS A 20 8.98 -0.88 2.36
N GLU A 21 10.14 -0.45 2.86
CA GLU A 21 11.43 -0.95 2.37
C GLU A 21 11.56 -2.48 2.54
N TYR A 22 11.16 -3.00 3.71
CA TYR A 22 11.18 -4.43 3.96
C TYR A 22 10.26 -5.19 3.01
N CYS A 23 9.05 -4.70 2.77
CA CYS A 23 8.11 -5.34 1.85
C CYS A 23 8.65 -5.32 0.41
N LEU A 24 9.25 -4.21 -0.03
CA LEU A 24 9.87 -4.12 -1.36
C LEU A 24 11.01 -5.12 -1.52
N LYS A 25 11.92 -5.22 -0.54
CA LYS A 25 13.00 -6.24 -0.54
C LYS A 25 12.46 -7.67 -0.60
N VAL A 26 11.32 -7.93 0.04
CA VAL A 26 10.66 -9.24 -0.04
C VAL A 26 10.07 -9.46 -1.42
N LEU A 27 9.45 -8.44 -2.02
CA LEU A 27 8.88 -8.51 -3.37
C LEU A 27 9.97 -8.71 -4.44
N GLU A 28 11.16 -8.15 -4.27
CA GLU A 28 12.30 -8.42 -5.17
C GLU A 28 12.68 -9.91 -5.18
N LYS A 29 12.57 -10.59 -4.03
CA LYS A 29 12.87 -12.03 -3.90
C LYS A 29 11.68 -12.92 -4.19
N GLN A 30 10.47 -12.43 -3.90
CA GLN A 30 9.20 -13.15 -3.99
C GLN A 30 8.15 -12.22 -4.60
N ASN A 31 8.29 -11.97 -5.90
CA ASN A 31 7.42 -11.04 -6.62
C ASN A 31 5.94 -11.40 -6.47
N SER A 32 5.64 -12.70 -6.28
CA SER A 32 4.27 -13.23 -6.15
C SER A 32 3.73 -13.33 -4.71
N ASN A 33 4.39 -12.75 -3.69
CA ASN A 33 3.92 -12.84 -2.31
C ASN A 33 2.78 -11.85 -1.98
N PHE A 34 1.54 -12.35 -1.94
CA PHE A 34 0.34 -11.57 -1.58
C PHE A 34 0.50 -10.77 -0.27
N LYS A 35 1.04 -11.39 0.80
CA LYS A 35 1.16 -10.74 2.11
C LYS A 35 2.13 -9.56 2.07
N ALA A 36 3.20 -9.67 1.29
CA ALA A 36 4.17 -8.58 1.12
C ALA A 36 3.57 -7.43 0.30
N THR A 37 2.88 -7.73 -0.81
CA THR A 37 2.17 -6.75 -1.64
C THR A 37 1.12 -5.98 -0.83
N TYR A 38 0.29 -6.69 -0.07
CA TYR A 38 -0.74 -6.08 0.78
C TYR A 38 -0.13 -5.19 1.88
N ARG A 39 0.93 -5.66 2.57
CA ARG A 39 1.63 -4.88 3.60
C ARG A 39 2.33 -3.65 3.03
N ALA A 40 2.90 -3.75 1.81
CA ALA A 40 3.45 -2.60 1.11
C ALA A 40 2.35 -1.55 0.84
N GLY A 41 1.20 -1.97 0.31
CA GLY A 41 0.07 -1.08 0.06
C GLY A 41 -0.43 -0.35 1.32
N ILE A 42 -0.53 -1.07 2.45
CA ILE A 42 -0.86 -0.46 3.75
C ILE A 42 0.22 0.55 4.18
N ALA A 43 1.50 0.20 4.03
CA ALA A 43 2.58 1.10 4.38
C ALA A 43 2.52 2.41 3.58
N PHE A 44 2.35 2.32 2.26
CA PHE A 44 2.16 3.50 1.40
C PHE A 44 0.92 4.32 1.80
N TYR A 45 -0.19 3.67 2.16
CA TYR A 45 -1.39 4.35 2.63
C TYR A 45 -1.14 5.17 3.90
N HIS A 46 -0.39 4.63 4.85
CA HIS A 46 -0.05 5.35 6.08
C HIS A 46 1.03 6.41 5.88
N LEU A 47 1.89 6.27 4.86
CA LEU A 47 2.84 7.29 4.44
C LEU A 47 2.17 8.45 3.67
N GLY A 48 0.88 8.34 3.36
CA GLY A 48 0.13 9.36 2.60
C GLY A 48 0.32 9.28 1.09
N ASP A 49 1.11 8.32 0.60
CA ASP A 49 1.27 8.04 -0.81
C ASP A 49 0.16 7.10 -1.29
N TYR A 50 -0.99 7.70 -1.52
CA TYR A 50 -2.18 6.97 -1.91
C TYR A 50 -2.12 6.43 -3.34
N GLY A 51 -1.25 6.99 -4.20
CA GLY A 51 -1.05 6.53 -5.57
C GLY A 51 -0.40 5.14 -5.59
N ASN A 52 0.75 5.02 -4.92
CA ASN A 52 1.43 3.73 -4.77
C ASN A 52 0.61 2.76 -3.92
N ALA A 53 -0.09 3.24 -2.88
CA ALA A 53 -0.97 2.39 -2.08
C ALA A 53 -2.03 1.69 -2.95
N LEU A 54 -2.71 2.42 -3.85
CA LEU A 54 -3.69 1.82 -4.75
C LEU A 54 -3.08 0.84 -5.73
N LEU A 55 -1.88 1.11 -6.25
CA LEU A 55 -1.18 0.22 -7.15
C LEU A 55 -0.94 -1.14 -6.49
N TYR A 56 -0.31 -1.17 -5.31
CA TYR A 56 -0.03 -2.41 -4.59
C TYR A 56 -1.31 -3.10 -4.09
N LEU A 57 -2.29 -2.35 -3.59
CA LEU A 57 -3.54 -2.95 -3.14
C LEU A 57 -4.34 -3.58 -4.29
N LYS A 58 -4.35 -2.97 -5.48
CA LYS A 58 -4.99 -3.55 -6.68
C LYS A 58 -4.27 -4.81 -7.16
N GLU A 59 -2.94 -4.85 -7.07
CA GLU A 59 -2.18 -6.05 -7.37
C GLU A 59 -2.48 -7.17 -6.36
N ALA A 60 -2.56 -6.85 -5.06
CA ALA A 60 -2.99 -7.79 -4.04
C ALA A 60 -4.40 -8.33 -4.33
N ARG A 61 -5.34 -7.46 -4.76
CA ARG A 61 -6.70 -7.87 -5.16
C ARG A 61 -6.70 -8.76 -6.40
N SER A 62 -5.80 -8.54 -7.35
CA SER A 62 -5.72 -9.40 -8.53
C SER A 62 -5.32 -10.84 -8.18
N ARG A 63 -4.62 -11.02 -7.05
CA ARG A 63 -4.21 -12.33 -6.55
C ARG A 63 -5.27 -12.96 -5.67
N GLU A 64 -5.77 -12.19 -4.70
CA GLU A 64 -6.83 -12.61 -3.77
C GLU A 64 -8.03 -11.64 -3.89
N PRO A 65 -8.90 -11.81 -4.90
CA PRO A 65 -10.04 -10.92 -5.13
C PRO A 65 -11.13 -11.06 -4.07
N THR A 66 -11.11 -12.15 -3.30
CA THR A 66 -12.06 -12.46 -2.23
C THR A 66 -11.65 -11.91 -0.87
N ASP A 67 -10.44 -11.37 -0.73
CA ASP A 67 -9.99 -10.82 0.55
C ASP A 67 -10.67 -9.48 0.85
N THR A 68 -11.58 -9.51 1.81
CA THR A 68 -12.36 -8.35 2.26
C THR A 68 -11.48 -7.22 2.80
N ASN A 69 -10.32 -7.54 3.38
CA ASN A 69 -9.43 -6.51 3.92
C ASN A 69 -8.79 -5.70 2.78
N VAL A 70 -8.33 -6.38 1.72
CA VAL A 70 -7.79 -5.70 0.54
C VAL A 70 -8.84 -4.78 -0.07
N LEU A 71 -10.06 -5.26 -0.27
CA LEU A 71 -11.17 -4.45 -0.80
C LEU A 71 -11.45 -3.23 0.09
N ARG A 72 -11.48 -3.43 1.41
CA ARG A 72 -11.67 -2.34 2.38
C ARG A 72 -10.57 -1.29 2.30
N TYR A 73 -9.30 -1.70 2.23
CA TYR A 73 -8.19 -0.76 2.12
C TYR A 73 -8.17 -0.04 0.77
N ILE A 74 -8.55 -0.69 -0.33
CA ILE A 74 -8.73 -0.01 -1.63
C ILE A 74 -9.78 1.08 -1.49
N GLN A 75 -10.96 0.77 -0.97
CA GLN A 75 -12.04 1.75 -0.79
C GLN A 75 -11.61 2.91 0.10
N LEU A 76 -10.98 2.63 1.25
CA LEU A 76 -10.47 3.68 2.15
C LEU A 76 -9.46 4.59 1.45
N THR A 77 -8.58 4.00 0.64
CA THR A 77 -7.57 4.73 -0.13
C THR A 77 -8.22 5.56 -1.23
N GLU A 78 -9.17 5.01 -1.99
CA GLU A 78 -9.93 5.72 -3.03
C GLU A 78 -10.74 6.87 -2.43
N MET A 79 -11.38 6.69 -1.28
CA MET A 79 -12.09 7.77 -0.58
C MET A 79 -11.15 8.91 -0.17
N LYS A 80 -9.94 8.58 0.32
CA LYS A 80 -8.93 9.59 0.64
C LYS A 80 -8.41 10.29 -0.60
N VAL A 81 -8.10 9.55 -1.66
CA VAL A 81 -7.69 10.12 -2.96
C VAL A 81 -8.81 10.99 -3.51
N GLN A 82 -10.07 10.60 -3.45
CA GLN A 82 -11.19 11.41 -3.94
C GLN A 82 -11.34 12.70 -3.14
N ARG A 83 -11.13 12.69 -1.82
CA ARG A 83 -11.09 13.90 -1.00
C ARG A 83 -9.91 14.81 -1.33
N SER A 84 -8.74 14.25 -1.64
CA SER A 84 -7.57 15.02 -2.09
C SER A 84 -7.72 15.52 -3.53
N CYS A 85 -8.25 14.69 -4.41
CA CYS A 85 -8.43 14.89 -5.85
C CYS A 85 -9.68 15.71 -6.18
N GLN A 86 -10.64 15.90 -5.26
CA GLN A 86 -11.59 17.01 -5.39
C GLN A 86 -10.88 18.38 -5.44
N ARG A 87 -9.63 18.49 -4.94
CA ARG A 87 -8.76 19.64 -5.21
C ARG A 87 -8.08 19.56 -6.58
N GLU A 88 -7.73 18.37 -7.06
CA GLU A 88 -6.91 18.16 -8.29
C GLU A 88 -7.68 17.81 -9.57
N ARG A 89 -8.97 17.44 -9.52
CA ARG A 89 -9.84 17.23 -10.69
C ARG A 89 -10.19 18.52 -11.41
N LYS A 90 -9.89 19.68 -10.81
CA LYS A 90 -9.77 20.95 -11.53
C LYS A 90 -8.50 21.04 -12.40
N GLY A 91 -7.53 20.13 -12.25
CA GLY A 91 -6.24 20.19 -12.95
C GLY A 91 -6.11 19.30 -14.19
N PHE A 92 -6.81 18.16 -14.27
CA PHE A 92 -6.64 17.22 -15.41
C PHE A 92 -7.74 17.26 -16.47
N LYS A 93 -8.81 18.03 -16.26
CA LYS A 93 -9.84 18.28 -17.29
C LYS A 93 -9.57 19.55 -18.12
N GLU A 94 -8.49 20.29 -17.86
CA GLU A 94 -8.15 21.54 -18.56
C GLU A 94 -6.89 21.43 -19.46
N VAL A 95 -6.50 20.21 -19.84
CA VAL A 95 -5.34 20.00 -20.75
C VAL A 95 -5.74 19.29 -22.06
N ILE A 96 -7.03 19.17 -22.32
CA ILE A 96 -7.53 18.73 -23.64
C ILE A 96 -8.68 19.66 -24.04
N GLY A 97 -8.32 20.93 -24.23
CA GLY A 97 -9.08 21.88 -25.06
C GLY A 97 -8.52 21.88 -26.47
#